data_AF-A0A6J3BDH1-F1
#
_entry.id   AF-A0A6J3BDH1-F1
#
_cell.length_a   1.000
_cell.length_b   1.000
_cell.length_c   1.000
_cell.angle_alpha   90.00
_cell.angle_beta   90.00
_cell.angle_gamma   90.00
#
_symmetry.space_group_name_H-M   'P 1'
#
loop_
_entity.id
_entity.type
_entity.pdbx_description
1 polymer ?
#
loop_
_entity_poly.entity_id
_entity_poly.type
_entity_poly.pdbx_seq_one_letter_code
_entity_poly.pdbx_strand_id
1 'polypeptide(L)'
;MTNWNLQAAIGAYYDFESPNISVPSMSFVEDVTIGEGESIPPDTQFIKTWRIQNSGAEAWPPGVCLKYVGGDQFGHVNMVMVRSLEPQEIADVSVQMCSPSRAGMYQGQWRMCTATGLYYGDVIWVILSVEVGGLLGVTQQLSSFETEFNTQPHRKVIKQYLPYSAEGLHGPYPFGQS
;
A
#
# COMPACT_ATOMS: atom_id res chain seq x y z
N MET A 1 28.95 -50.35 38.32
CA MET A 1 27.48 -50.17 38.37
C MET A 1 27.21 -48.72 38.04
N THR A 2 26.65 -48.44 36.87
CA THR A 2 26.39 -47.09 36.38
C THR A 2 25.30 -46.44 37.22
N ASN A 3 25.67 -45.42 37.98
CA ASN A 3 24.75 -44.64 38.79
C ASN A 3 24.03 -43.64 37.87
N TRP A 4 22.85 -44.02 37.39
CA TRP A 4 22.03 -43.15 36.55
C TRP A 4 21.28 -42.15 37.42
N ASN A 5 21.60 -40.86 37.25
CA ASN A 5 20.88 -39.77 37.89
C ASN A 5 19.50 -39.62 37.21
N LEU A 6 18.45 -40.12 37.86
CA LEU A 6 17.08 -40.06 37.37
C LEU A 6 16.62 -38.64 37.06
N GLN A 7 17.06 -37.63 37.81
CA GLN A 7 16.71 -36.24 37.50
C GLN A 7 17.36 -35.75 36.21
N ALA A 8 18.59 -36.20 35.91
CA ALA A 8 19.23 -35.86 34.65
C ALA A 8 18.54 -36.55 33.46
N ALA A 9 18.07 -37.79 33.64
CA ALA A 9 17.31 -38.52 32.63
C ALA A 9 15.93 -37.89 32.38
N ILE A 10 15.23 -37.48 33.45
CA ILE A 10 13.93 -36.80 33.35
C ILE A 10 14.09 -35.40 32.73
N GLY A 11 15.13 -34.64 33.11
CA GLY A 11 15.45 -33.36 32.51
C GLY A 11 15.74 -33.48 31.01
N ALA A 12 16.60 -34.42 30.62
CA ALA A 12 16.89 -34.70 29.22
C ALA A 12 15.65 -35.19 28.43
N TYR A 13 14.73 -35.90 29.07
CA TYR A 13 13.47 -36.33 28.44
C TYR A 13 12.55 -35.13 28.17
N TYR A 14 12.38 -34.21 29.12
CA TYR A 14 11.62 -32.98 28.89
C TYR A 14 12.30 -32.05 27.87
N ASP A 15 13.63 -31.98 27.84
CA ASP A 15 14.36 -31.20 26.82
C ASP A 15 14.27 -31.85 25.42
N PHE A 16 14.18 -33.18 25.35
CA PHE A 16 14.06 -33.95 24.10
C PHE A 16 12.62 -34.01 23.56
N GLU A 17 11.62 -34.04 24.45
CA GLU A 17 10.20 -34.09 24.10
C GLU A 17 9.48 -32.74 24.17
N SER A 18 10.17 -31.67 24.57
CA SER A 18 9.66 -30.33 24.30
C SER A 18 9.50 -30.23 22.79
N PRO A 19 8.29 -30.12 22.23
CA PRO A 19 8.18 -29.72 20.84
C PRO A 19 8.96 -28.42 20.76
N ASN A 20 10.01 -28.39 19.93
CA ASN A 20 10.71 -27.17 19.58
C ASN A 20 9.68 -26.31 18.82
N ILE A 21 8.79 -25.64 19.57
CA ILE A 21 7.85 -24.69 19.04
C ILE A 21 8.70 -23.47 18.75
N SER A 22 9.37 -23.52 17.59
CA SER A 22 10.09 -22.39 17.05
C SER A 22 9.05 -21.29 16.81
N VAL A 23 9.16 -20.21 17.58
CA VAL A 23 8.31 -19.04 17.38
C VAL A 23 8.68 -18.46 16.02
N PRO A 24 7.73 -18.29 15.09
CA PRO A 24 8.04 -17.75 13.77
C PRO A 24 8.58 -16.32 13.91
N SER A 25 9.46 -15.94 12.99
CA SER A 25 10.03 -14.59 12.94
C SER A 25 9.68 -13.92 11.62
N MET A 26 9.38 -12.62 11.68
CA MET A 26 9.13 -11.79 10.52
C MET A 26 9.89 -10.48 10.68
N SER A 27 10.55 -10.06 9.61
CA SER A 27 11.21 -8.76 9.53
C SER A 27 10.62 -7.91 8.41
N PHE A 28 10.46 -6.63 8.69
CA PHE A 28 10.07 -5.64 7.69
C PHE A 28 11.22 -5.38 6.71
N VAL A 29 10.91 -5.31 5.42
CA VAL A 29 11.89 -5.00 4.37
C VAL A 29 11.70 -3.57 3.88
N GLU A 30 10.53 -3.24 3.35
CA GLU A 30 10.22 -1.90 2.83
C GLU A 30 8.71 -1.68 2.64
N ASP A 31 8.31 -0.42 2.56
CA ASP A 31 7.00 -0.02 2.05
C ASP A 31 7.04 -0.07 0.52
N VAL A 32 6.27 -0.98 -0.07
CA VAL A 32 6.18 -1.13 -1.54
C VAL A 32 5.25 -0.07 -2.12
N THR A 33 4.18 0.27 -1.40
CA THR A 33 3.29 1.38 -1.75
C THR A 33 3.05 2.24 -0.52
N ILE A 34 2.80 3.54 -0.78
CA ILE A 34 2.51 4.55 0.23
C ILE A 34 3.62 4.63 1.26
N GLY A 35 4.64 5.44 0.99
CA GLY A 35 5.76 5.62 1.91
C GLY A 35 5.33 6.26 3.24
N GLU A 36 6.25 6.27 4.22
CA GLU A 36 6.01 6.95 5.49
C GLU A 36 5.69 8.45 5.27
N GLY A 37 4.49 8.87 5.67
CA GLY A 37 4.07 10.26 5.60
C GLY A 37 3.66 10.74 4.20
N GLU A 38 3.48 9.83 3.24
CA GLU A 38 2.97 10.19 1.91
C GLU A 38 1.59 10.85 2.01
N SER A 39 1.36 11.89 1.18
CA SER A 39 0.13 12.66 1.24
C SER A 39 -0.98 12.06 0.38
N ILE A 40 -2.13 11.81 1.01
CA ILE A 40 -3.32 11.23 0.37
C ILE A 40 -4.52 12.16 0.60
N PRO A 41 -5.38 12.41 -0.40
CA PRO A 41 -6.60 13.17 -0.19
C PRO A 41 -7.56 12.49 0.80
N PRO A 42 -8.48 13.25 1.43
CA PRO A 42 -9.54 12.65 2.25
C PRO A 42 -10.40 11.64 1.49
N ASP A 43 -11.00 10.68 2.22
CA ASP A 43 -11.99 9.70 1.72
C ASP A 43 -11.53 8.94 0.46
N THR A 44 -10.22 8.69 0.36
CA THR A 44 -9.57 8.11 -0.82
C THR A 44 -9.25 6.64 -0.56
N GLN A 45 -9.66 5.76 -1.47
CA GLN A 45 -9.27 4.35 -1.44
C GLN A 45 -7.85 4.19 -1.94
N PHE A 46 -7.06 3.39 -1.23
CA PHE A 46 -5.68 3.05 -1.63
C PHE A 46 -5.35 1.62 -1.20
N ILE A 47 -4.27 1.06 -1.77
CA ILE A 47 -3.72 -0.23 -1.36
C ILE A 47 -2.38 0.02 -0.70
N LYS A 48 -2.26 -0.34 0.58
CA LYS A 48 -0.98 -0.37 1.29
C LYS A 48 -0.34 -1.73 1.09
N THR A 49 0.90 -1.76 0.64
CA THR A 49 1.67 -2.98 0.43
C THR A 49 2.99 -2.88 1.16
N TRP A 50 3.26 -3.86 2.02
CA TRP A 50 4.55 -4.01 2.69
C TRP A 50 5.27 -5.21 2.11
N ARG A 51 6.59 -5.10 1.97
CA ARG A 51 7.46 -6.24 1.73
C ARG A 51 7.96 -6.75 3.06
N ILE A 52 7.75 -8.03 3.30
CA ILE A 52 8.15 -8.72 4.53
C ILE A 52 8.99 -9.94 4.20
N GLN A 53 9.83 -10.34 5.15
CA GLN A 53 10.67 -11.52 5.05
C GLN A 53 10.43 -12.46 6.23
N ASN A 54 10.44 -13.77 5.97
CA ASN A 54 10.65 -14.75 7.04
C ASN A 54 12.13 -14.73 7.46
N SER A 55 12.42 -14.04 8.55
CA SER A 55 13.75 -13.96 9.17
C SER A 55 14.04 -15.12 10.13
N GLY A 56 13.13 -16.09 10.23
CA GLY A 56 13.27 -17.29 11.05
C GLY A 56 14.07 -18.41 10.38
N ALA A 57 14.33 -19.46 11.14
CA ALA A 57 15.03 -20.66 10.68
C ALA A 57 14.10 -21.72 10.06
N GLU A 58 12.78 -21.60 10.26
CA GLU A 58 11.78 -22.55 9.81
C GLU A 58 10.69 -21.85 8.99
N ALA A 59 9.98 -22.62 8.17
CA ALA A 59 8.82 -22.12 7.44
C ALA A 59 7.71 -21.67 8.40
N TRP A 60 6.99 -20.61 8.05
CA TRP A 60 5.85 -20.17 8.86
C TRP A 60 4.75 -21.23 8.91
N PRO A 61 4.09 -21.43 10.08
CA PRO A 61 3.01 -22.39 10.19
C PRO A 61 1.84 -22.01 9.27
N PRO A 62 0.99 -22.97 8.88
CA PRO A 62 -0.18 -22.67 8.05
C PRO A 62 -1.16 -21.76 8.79
N GLY A 63 -1.87 -20.94 8.03
CA GLY A 63 -2.93 -20.08 8.58
C GLY A 63 -2.42 -18.83 9.29
N VAL A 64 -1.19 -18.40 9.04
CA VAL A 64 -0.68 -17.10 9.50
C VAL A 64 -1.40 -15.94 8.79
N CYS A 65 -1.47 -14.81 9.48
CA CYS A 65 -2.15 -13.63 8.98
C CYS A 65 -1.49 -12.35 9.50
N LEU A 66 -1.65 -11.27 8.77
CA LEU A 66 -1.30 -9.93 9.23
C LEU A 66 -2.55 -9.31 9.84
N LYS A 67 -2.46 -8.79 11.07
CA LYS A 67 -3.58 -8.20 11.81
C LYS A 67 -3.31 -6.78 12.23
N TYR A 68 -4.34 -5.95 12.20
CA TYR A 68 -4.34 -4.64 12.82
C TYR A 68 -4.29 -4.81 14.35
N VAL A 69 -3.43 -4.03 15.02
CA VAL A 69 -3.20 -4.14 16.47
C VAL A 69 -3.40 -2.83 17.24
N GLY A 70 -3.48 -1.68 16.57
CA GLY A 70 -3.69 -0.39 17.23
C GLY A 70 -3.47 0.83 16.34
N GLY A 71 -3.74 2.02 16.89
CA GLY A 71 -3.64 3.29 16.18
C GLY A 71 -4.92 3.66 15.42
N ASP A 72 -4.78 4.46 14.37
CA ASP A 72 -5.86 4.83 13.46
C ASP A 72 -6.20 3.66 12.52
N GLN A 73 -7.48 3.46 12.27
CA GLN A 73 -7.96 2.40 11.39
C GLN A 73 -8.40 2.98 10.04
N PHE A 74 -7.84 2.43 8.96
CA PHE A 74 -8.04 2.92 7.58
C PHE A 74 -9.01 2.04 6.79
N GLY A 75 -10.18 1.71 7.36
CA GLY A 75 -11.20 0.85 6.74
C GLY A 75 -11.61 -0.32 7.61
N HIS A 76 -12.43 -1.23 7.08
CA HIS A 76 -13.01 -2.33 7.87
C HIS A 76 -12.13 -3.59 7.93
N VAL A 77 -11.14 -3.70 7.05
CA VAL A 77 -10.23 -4.86 7.03
C VAL A 77 -9.28 -4.75 8.23
N ASN A 78 -9.30 -5.74 9.10
CA ASN A 78 -8.43 -5.83 10.28
C ASN A 78 -7.51 -7.07 10.26
N MET A 79 -7.64 -7.92 9.25
CA MET A 79 -6.89 -9.16 9.08
C MET A 79 -6.80 -9.53 7.61
N VAL A 80 -5.62 -9.94 7.16
CA VAL A 80 -5.42 -10.56 5.84
C VAL A 80 -4.59 -11.83 5.98
N MET A 81 -4.99 -12.88 5.26
CA MET A 81 -4.22 -14.14 5.24
C MET A 81 -2.90 -13.92 4.52
N VAL A 82 -1.84 -14.51 5.05
CA VAL A 82 -0.51 -14.49 4.45
C VAL A 82 -0.10 -15.95 4.19
N ARG A 83 0.55 -16.20 3.06
CA ARG A 83 1.07 -17.52 2.75
C ARG A 83 2.18 -17.90 3.74
N SER A 84 2.32 -19.20 4.01
CA SER A 84 3.49 -19.70 4.74
C SER A 84 4.76 -19.46 3.93
N LEU A 85 5.68 -18.68 4.48
CA LEU A 85 6.97 -18.36 3.84
C LEU A 85 8.05 -19.32 4.33
N GLU A 86 8.89 -19.78 3.42
CA GLU A 86 10.12 -20.52 3.74
C GLU A 86 11.16 -19.59 4.39
N PRO A 87 12.17 -20.12 5.10
CA PRO A 87 13.25 -19.32 5.66
C PRO A 87 13.89 -18.41 4.60
N GLN A 88 14.11 -17.14 4.96
CA GLN A 88 14.65 -16.08 4.10
C GLN A 88 13.75 -15.68 2.91
N GLU A 89 12.60 -16.31 2.71
CA GLU A 89 11.69 -15.95 1.64
C GLU A 89 11.01 -14.60 1.90
N ILE A 90 10.84 -13.82 0.82
CA ILE A 90 10.23 -12.50 0.81
C ILE A 90 8.84 -12.58 0.16
N ALA A 91 7.89 -11.79 0.68
CA ALA A 91 6.58 -11.61 0.07
C ALA A 91 6.04 -10.20 0.26
N ASP A 92 5.23 -9.78 -0.71
CA ASP A 92 4.47 -8.54 -0.64
C ASP A 92 3.08 -8.86 -0.06
N VAL A 93 2.67 -8.13 0.98
CA VAL A 93 1.38 -8.26 1.63
C VAL A 93 0.61 -6.96 1.46
N SER A 94 -0.56 -7.04 0.83
CA SER A 94 -1.38 -5.88 0.49
C SER A 94 -2.68 -5.84 1.29
N VAL A 95 -3.10 -4.64 1.69
CA VAL A 95 -4.37 -4.38 2.35
C VAL A 95 -5.04 -3.18 1.67
N GLN A 96 -6.32 -3.36 1.28
CA GLN A 96 -7.15 -2.27 0.78
C GLN A 96 -7.63 -1.41 1.94
N MET A 97 -7.44 -0.10 1.82
CA MET A 97 -7.67 0.88 2.87
C MET A 97 -8.40 2.13 2.32
N CYS A 98 -8.91 2.96 3.23
CA CYS A 98 -9.50 4.26 2.95
C CYS A 98 -8.92 5.32 3.89
N SER A 99 -8.49 6.46 3.34
CA SER A 99 -7.99 7.58 4.13
C SER A 99 -9.11 8.24 4.94
N PRO A 100 -8.82 8.79 6.14
CA PRO A 100 -9.80 9.53 6.93
C PRO A 100 -10.35 10.76 6.19
N SER A 101 -11.56 11.19 6.55
CA SER A 101 -12.23 12.36 5.96
C SER A 101 -11.66 13.70 6.41
N ARG A 102 -10.91 13.73 7.52
CA ARG A 102 -10.33 14.94 8.08
C ARG A 102 -8.83 14.99 7.79
N ALA A 103 -8.36 16.16 7.36
CA ALA A 103 -6.93 16.39 7.19
C ALA A 103 -6.16 16.23 8.51
N GLY A 104 -4.93 15.72 8.43
CA GLY A 104 -4.10 15.45 9.60
C GLY A 104 -3.13 14.28 9.39
N MET A 105 -2.27 14.05 10.38
CA MET A 105 -1.38 12.89 10.42
C MET A 105 -2.06 11.74 11.14
N TYR A 106 -1.99 10.55 10.54
CA TYR A 106 -2.59 9.33 11.08
C TYR A 106 -1.59 8.18 11.03
N GLN A 107 -1.69 7.28 12.00
CA GLN A 107 -0.81 6.11 12.07
C GLN A 107 -1.54 4.85 12.52
N GLY A 108 -1.40 3.77 11.76
CA GLY A 108 -1.99 2.46 12.07
C GLY A 108 -0.92 1.38 12.20
N GLN A 109 -1.08 0.49 13.18
CA GLN A 109 -0.12 -0.58 13.49
C GLN A 109 -0.66 -1.94 13.07
N TRP A 110 0.21 -2.75 12.46
CA TRP A 110 -0.07 -4.10 12.02
C TRP A 110 1.02 -5.07 12.49
N ARG A 111 0.63 -6.31 12.77
CA ARG A 111 1.57 -7.34 13.22
C ARG A 111 1.14 -8.73 12.75
N MET A 112 2.13 -9.58 12.47
CA MET A 112 1.87 -10.97 12.11
C MET A 112 1.29 -11.75 13.31
N CYS A 113 0.40 -12.68 13.02
CA CYS A 113 -0.34 -13.47 13.99
C CYS A 113 -0.50 -14.90 13.47
N THR A 114 -0.22 -15.88 14.33
CA THR A 114 -0.45 -17.30 14.03
C THR A 114 -1.94 -17.64 14.04
N ALA A 115 -2.31 -18.80 13.50
CA ALA A 115 -3.67 -19.33 13.59
C ALA A 115 -4.16 -19.51 15.05
N THR A 116 -3.25 -19.71 16.00
CA THR A 116 -3.54 -19.82 17.44
C THR A 116 -3.67 -18.46 18.13
N GLY A 117 -3.46 -17.35 17.42
CA GLY A 117 -3.58 -16.00 17.98
C GLY A 117 -2.28 -15.42 18.55
N LEU A 118 -1.15 -16.12 18.42
CA LEU A 118 0.15 -15.62 18.90
C LEU A 118 0.70 -14.57 17.94
N TYR A 119 1.00 -13.37 18.44
CA TYR A 119 1.66 -12.33 17.66
C TYR A 119 3.17 -12.55 17.57
N TYR A 120 3.76 -12.26 16.41
CA TYR A 120 5.19 -12.43 16.18
C TYR A 120 5.76 -11.40 15.18
N GLY A 121 7.09 -11.33 15.13
CA GLY A 121 7.82 -10.41 14.25
C GLY A 121 7.65 -8.93 14.57
N ASP A 122 8.17 -8.11 13.66
CA ASP A 122 8.14 -6.65 13.74
C ASP A 122 6.70 -6.10 13.69
N VAL A 123 6.51 -4.94 14.32
CA VAL A 123 5.30 -4.13 14.13
C VAL A 123 5.53 -3.25 12.91
N ILE A 124 4.68 -3.37 11.91
CA ILE A 124 4.73 -2.56 10.69
C ILE A 124 3.63 -1.50 10.70
N TRP A 125 3.86 -0.41 9.97
CA TRP A 125 3.07 0.81 10.13
C TRP A 125 2.44 1.25 8.82
N VAL A 126 1.31 1.93 8.94
CA VAL A 126 0.79 2.84 7.93
C VAL A 126 0.87 4.23 8.52
N ILE A 127 1.63 5.14 7.91
CA ILE A 127 1.73 6.54 8.34
C ILE A 127 1.29 7.40 7.16
N LEU A 128 0.22 8.17 7.33
CA LEU A 128 -0.39 8.97 6.27
C LEU A 128 -0.46 10.44 6.67
N SER A 129 -0.16 11.32 5.71
CA SER A 129 -0.60 12.72 5.78
C SER A 129 -1.87 12.88 4.97
N VAL A 130 -3.01 13.15 5.60
CA VAL A 130 -4.26 13.45 4.87
C VAL A 130 -4.30 14.94 4.57
N GLU A 131 -4.26 15.29 3.28
CA GLU A 131 -4.19 16.67 2.80
C GLU A 131 -5.06 16.88 1.57
N VAL A 132 -5.76 18.02 1.51
CA VAL A 132 -6.54 18.40 0.33
C VAL A 132 -5.57 18.63 -0.83
N GLY A 133 -5.67 17.79 -1.87
CA GLY A 133 -4.72 17.81 -2.99
C GLY A 133 -3.44 16.99 -2.75
N GLY A 134 -3.47 16.03 -1.83
CA GLY A 134 -2.36 15.10 -1.60
C GLY A 134 -1.83 14.43 -2.87
N LEU A 135 -0.56 14.03 -2.85
CA LEU A 135 0.20 13.52 -3.98
C LEU A 135 -0.53 12.39 -4.71
N LEU A 136 -1.12 11.44 -3.97
CA LEU A 136 -1.82 10.31 -4.56
C LEU A 136 -3.04 10.73 -5.40
N GLY A 137 -3.73 11.80 -4.99
CA GLY A 137 -4.83 12.34 -5.77
C GLY A 137 -4.37 12.93 -7.10
N VAL A 138 -3.25 13.66 -7.07
CA VAL A 138 -2.65 14.27 -8.27
C VAL A 138 -2.15 13.20 -9.23
N THR A 139 -1.46 12.18 -8.74
CA THR A 139 -0.96 11.08 -9.60
C THR A 139 -2.10 10.28 -10.21
N GLN A 140 -3.18 10.03 -9.45
CA GLN A 140 -4.37 9.37 -9.99
C GLN A 140 -5.06 10.21 -11.06
N GLN A 141 -5.22 11.53 -10.85
CA GLN A 141 -5.75 12.44 -11.85
C GLN A 141 -4.91 12.42 -13.14
N LEU A 142 -3.59 12.55 -13.04
CA LEU A 142 -2.69 12.49 -14.21
C LEU A 142 -2.80 11.16 -14.96
N SER A 143 -2.87 10.03 -14.25
CA SER A 143 -3.02 8.71 -14.88
C SER A 143 -4.34 8.56 -15.66
N SER A 144 -5.42 9.16 -15.16
CA SER A 144 -6.72 9.16 -15.85
C SER A 144 -6.66 9.97 -17.15
N PHE A 145 -5.96 11.11 -17.15
CA PHE A 145 -5.77 11.92 -18.36
C PHE A 145 -4.96 11.21 -19.45
N GLU A 146 -3.91 10.46 -19.09
CA GLU A 146 -3.14 9.67 -20.07
C GLU A 146 -3.97 8.56 -20.71
N THR A 147 -4.83 7.92 -19.92
CA THR A 147 -5.73 6.86 -20.39
C THR A 147 -6.77 7.41 -21.40
N GLU A 148 -7.28 8.61 -21.17
CA GLU A 148 -8.21 9.30 -22.08
C GLU A 148 -7.56 9.70 -23.42
N PHE A 149 -6.28 10.10 -23.41
CA PHE A 149 -5.56 10.45 -24.63
C PHE A 149 -5.27 9.23 -25.52
N ASN A 150 -5.08 8.06 -24.91
CA ASN A 150 -4.72 6.83 -25.60
C ASN A 150 -5.94 6.05 -26.16
N THR A 151 -7.17 6.44 -25.78
CA THR A 151 -8.42 5.82 -26.23
C THR A 151 -9.13 6.56 -27.38
N GLN A 152 -8.54 7.63 -27.93
CA GLN A 152 -9.06 8.31 -29.13
C GLN A 152 -8.31 7.90 -30.41
N PRO A 153 -8.84 6.99 -31.26
CA PRO A 153 -8.37 6.90 -32.62
C PRO A 153 -8.88 8.13 -33.39
N HIS A 154 -7.96 8.97 -33.86
CA HIS A 154 -8.19 10.14 -34.72
C HIS A 154 -9.02 11.30 -34.13
N ARG A 155 -8.41 12.16 -33.31
CA ARG A 155 -8.76 13.59 -33.34
C ARG A 155 -8.03 14.26 -34.51
N LYS A 156 -8.71 14.39 -35.66
CA LYS A 156 -8.24 15.32 -36.70
C LYS A 156 -8.09 16.70 -36.05
N VAL A 157 -6.86 17.22 -36.06
CA VAL A 157 -6.59 18.62 -35.71
C VAL A 157 -7.34 19.48 -36.71
N ILE A 158 -8.53 19.96 -36.32
CA ILE A 158 -9.18 21.04 -37.04
C ILE A 158 -8.33 22.27 -36.75
N LYS A 159 -7.48 22.63 -37.72
CA LYS A 159 -6.94 23.98 -37.81
C LYS A 159 -8.13 24.91 -37.98
N GLN A 160 -8.60 25.50 -36.88
CA GLN A 160 -9.58 26.57 -36.90
C GLN A 160 -8.91 27.76 -37.60
N TYR A 161 -9.09 27.86 -38.92
CA TYR A 161 -8.82 29.09 -39.65
C TYR A 161 -9.71 30.17 -39.05
N LEU A 162 -9.11 31.15 -38.39
CA LEU A 162 -9.77 32.40 -38.02
C LEU A 162 -10.13 33.15 -39.31
N PRO A 163 -11.41 33.46 -39.60
CA PRO A 163 -11.74 34.47 -40.59
C PRO A 163 -11.70 35.84 -39.89
N TYR A 164 -10.70 36.66 -40.23
CA TYR A 164 -10.75 38.09 -39.94
C TYR A 164 -11.92 38.69 -40.75
N SER A 165 -13.01 39.03 -40.05
CA SER A 165 -14.09 39.84 -40.59
C SER A 165 -13.58 41.27 -40.81
N ALA A 166 -13.44 41.67 -42.08
CA ALA A 166 -13.34 43.07 -42.46
C ALA A 166 -14.76 43.61 -42.65
N GLU A 167 -15.18 44.48 -41.73
CA GLU A 167 -16.45 45.20 -41.80
C GLU A 167 -16.46 46.15 -43.00
N GLY A 168 -17.50 46.05 -43.81
CA GLY A 168 -17.80 47.02 -44.87
C GLY A 168 -18.52 48.23 -44.29
N LEU A 169 -17.96 49.42 -44.49
CA LEU A 169 -18.71 50.68 -44.43
C LEU A 169 -18.74 51.30 -45.83
N HIS A 170 -19.93 51.28 -46.42
CA HIS A 170 -20.29 52.05 -47.61
C HIS A 170 -20.45 53.53 -47.21
N GLY A 171 -19.76 54.43 -47.93
CA GLY A 171 -20.05 55.86 -48.02
C GLY A 171 -19.88 56.32 -49.48
N PRO A 172 -20.68 57.26 -50.01
CA PRO A 172 -20.86 57.43 -51.45
C PRO A 172 -19.88 58.40 -52.12
N TYR A 173 -19.58 58.12 -53.40
CA TYR A 173 -19.19 58.93 -54.60
C TYR A 173 -19.13 60.49 -54.52
N PRO A 174 -18.65 61.27 -55.54
CA PRO A 174 -17.85 60.98 -56.78
C PRO A 174 -16.77 62.06 -57.12
N PHE A 175 -16.21 61.97 -58.35
CA PHE A 175 -15.46 62.98 -59.16
C PHE A 175 -14.02 63.32 -58.73
N GLY A 176 -13.02 63.42 -59.62
CA GLY A 176 -12.96 63.35 -61.08
C GLY A 176 -11.67 64.06 -61.54
N GLN A 177 -11.10 63.59 -62.66
CA GLN A 177 -10.14 64.29 -63.56
C GLN A 177 -8.83 64.78 -62.92
N SER A 178 -7.65 64.69 -63.53
CA SER A 178 -7.15 64.43 -64.89
C SER A 178 -5.66 64.13 -64.77
#